data_AF-A0A969G9N9-F1
#
_entry.id   AF-A0A969G9N9-F1
#
_cell.length_a   1.000
_cell.length_b   1.000
_cell.length_c   1.000
_cell.angle_alpha   90.00
_cell.angle_beta   90.00
_cell.angle_gamma   90.00
#
_symmetry.space_group_name_H-M   'P 1'
#
loop_
_entity.id
_entity.type
_entity.pdbx_description
1 polymer ?
#
loop_
_entity_poly.entity_id
_entity_poly.type
_entity_poly.pdbx_seq_one_letter_code
_entity_poly.pdbx_strand_id
1 'polypeptide(L)'
;MKELVTTSATNYNRNDAINVEPFLLSSESEKEPTTFEVELFLNNEKYRYGFKTTNQAISREYLFRNDDYLFIRNEGDFFLADELKQSDFLEKKTRENALFLSVLAQFNEAVIQPIYDWFYNVSSIDGTRSKKYESKTYEMLKQEIYFPIIEDFVKK
;
A
#
# COMPACT_ATOMS: atom_id res chain seq x y z
N MET A 1 0.42 5.11 3.16
CA MET A 1 0.57 3.70 2.72
C MET A 1 -0.18 3.41 1.41
N LYS A 2 -1.54 3.45 1.37
CA LYS A 2 -2.34 3.18 0.16
C LYS A 2 -1.82 3.89 -1.10
N GLU A 3 -1.64 5.21 -1.01
CA GLU A 3 -1.21 6.03 -2.14
C GLU A 3 0.09 5.52 -2.76
N LEU A 4 1.11 5.23 -1.94
CA LEU A 4 2.39 4.67 -2.39
C LEU A 4 2.22 3.31 -3.07
N VAL A 5 1.42 2.40 -2.50
CA VAL A 5 1.15 1.09 -3.11
C VAL A 5 0.49 1.25 -4.48
N THR A 6 -0.46 2.18 -4.62
CA THR A 6 -1.20 2.35 -5.89
C THR A 6 -0.47 3.19 -6.95
N THR A 7 0.56 3.94 -6.58
CA THR A 7 1.16 4.95 -7.48
C THR A 7 2.67 4.83 -7.69
N SER A 8 3.41 4.22 -6.76
CA SER A 8 4.90 4.23 -6.80
C SER A 8 5.47 3.61 -8.08
N ALA A 9 4.81 2.59 -8.64
CA ALA A 9 5.27 1.94 -9.85
C ALA A 9 4.78 2.62 -11.15
N THR A 10 3.73 3.46 -11.13
CA THR A 10 3.16 4.09 -12.34
C THR A 10 3.45 5.60 -12.45
N ASN A 11 3.31 6.34 -11.35
CA ASN A 11 3.20 7.80 -11.37
C ASN A 11 4.50 8.51 -10.99
N TYR A 12 5.47 7.77 -10.44
CA TYR A 12 6.78 8.31 -10.05
C TYR A 12 7.80 7.96 -11.12
N ASN A 13 8.64 8.91 -11.52
CA ASN A 13 9.86 8.69 -12.29
C ASN A 13 11.02 8.29 -11.38
N ARG A 14 12.15 7.85 -11.97
CA ARG A 14 13.33 7.36 -11.22
C ARG A 14 13.87 8.37 -10.20
N ASN A 15 13.82 9.66 -10.50
CA ASN A 15 14.39 10.72 -9.67
C ASN A 15 13.35 11.44 -8.81
N ASP A 16 12.08 11.00 -8.87
CA ASP A 16 11.01 11.62 -8.10
C ASP A 16 11.15 11.20 -6.63
N ALA A 17 11.06 12.19 -5.74
CA ALA A 17 11.06 11.94 -4.30
C ALA A 17 9.79 11.19 -3.89
N ILE A 18 9.92 10.26 -2.96
CA ILE A 18 8.79 9.57 -2.34
C ILE A 18 8.12 10.56 -1.39
N ASN A 19 6.82 10.78 -1.60
CA ASN A 19 6.03 11.66 -0.74
C ASN A 19 5.72 10.97 0.60
N VAL A 20 6.71 10.95 1.48
CA VAL A 20 6.60 10.45 2.86
C VAL A 20 7.03 11.55 3.83
N GLU A 21 6.22 11.78 4.86
CA GLU A 21 6.58 12.69 5.94
C GLU A 21 7.27 11.88 7.05
N PRO A 22 8.50 12.26 7.47
CA PRO A 22 9.18 11.61 8.58
C PRO A 22 8.48 11.91 9.91
N PHE A 23 8.83 11.16 10.96
CA PHE A 23 8.28 11.39 12.29
C PHE A 23 8.93 12.63 12.92
N LEU A 24 8.24 13.77 12.87
CA LEU A 24 8.78 15.08 13.28
C LEU A 24 8.76 15.34 14.80
N LEU A 25 8.21 14.43 15.61
CA LEU A 25 8.11 14.61 17.07
C LEU A 25 9.42 14.30 17.82
N SER A 26 10.47 13.89 17.12
CA SER A 26 11.83 13.76 17.65
C SER A 26 12.85 14.25 16.62
N SER A 27 13.83 15.04 17.08
CA SER A 27 14.93 15.54 16.25
C SER A 27 15.88 14.43 15.77
N GLU A 28 15.89 13.29 16.47
CA GLU A 28 16.69 12.12 16.10
C GLU A 28 16.03 11.34 14.95
N SER A 29 14.69 11.22 14.98
CA SER A 29 13.91 10.50 13.96
C SER A 29 13.64 11.30 12.68
N GLU A 30 13.95 12.60 12.65
CA GLU A 30 13.79 13.46 11.46
C GLU A 30 14.56 12.91 10.24
N LYS A 31 15.69 12.24 10.50
CA LYS A 31 16.54 11.63 9.47
C LYS A 31 16.35 10.12 9.33
N GLU A 32 15.50 9.52 10.16
CA GLU A 32 15.28 8.08 10.12
C GLU A 32 14.22 7.69 9.07
N PRO A 33 14.37 6.53 8.42
CA PRO A 33 13.36 6.08 7.46
C PRO A 33 12.04 5.72 8.15
N THR A 34 10.92 6.09 7.54
CA THR A 34 9.57 5.78 8.00
C THR A 34 9.23 4.32 7.68
N THR A 35 8.62 3.61 8.64
CA THR A 35 8.15 2.23 8.46
C THR A 35 6.63 2.18 8.45
N PHE A 36 6.06 1.43 7.51
CA PHE A 36 4.64 1.15 7.41
C PHE A 36 4.42 -0.36 7.43
N GLU A 37 3.38 -0.80 8.13
CA GLU A 37 2.96 -2.20 8.15
C GLU A 37 1.44 -2.27 8.20
N VAL A 38 0.89 -3.30 7.57
CA VAL A 38 -0.52 -3.66 7.70
C VAL A 38 -0.65 -5.18 7.74
N GLU A 39 -1.52 -5.66 8.62
CA GLU A 39 -2.00 -7.04 8.63
C GLU A 39 -3.45 -7.07 8.12
N LEU A 40 -3.73 -7.99 7.21
CA LEU A 40 -5.05 -8.15 6.58
C LEU A 40 -5.40 -9.63 6.46
N PHE A 41 -6.69 -9.92 6.55
CA PHE A 41 -7.23 -11.26 6.31
C PHE A 41 -8.04 -11.22 5.01
N LEU A 42 -7.60 -12.00 4.02
CA LEU A 42 -8.22 -12.10 2.70
C LEU A 42 -8.34 -13.57 2.33
N ASN A 43 -9.50 -14.00 1.84
CA ASN A 43 -9.71 -15.38 1.35
C ASN A 43 -9.25 -16.48 2.34
N ASN A 44 -9.51 -16.28 3.64
CA ASN A 44 -9.07 -17.16 4.74
C ASN A 44 -7.55 -17.25 4.96
N GLU A 45 -6.78 -16.33 4.39
CA GLU A 45 -5.33 -16.23 4.58
C GLU A 45 -4.97 -14.92 5.29
N LYS A 46 -3.98 -14.99 6.18
CA LYS A 46 -3.40 -13.83 6.85
C LYS A 46 -2.25 -13.30 6.02
N TYR A 47 -2.31 -12.03 5.63
CA TYR A 47 -1.24 -11.32 4.97
C TYR A 47 -0.65 -10.26 5.89
N ARG A 48 0.68 -10.18 5.93
CA ARG A 48 1.41 -9.09 6.59
C ARG A 48 2.33 -8.44 5.57
N TYR A 49 2.03 -7.18 5.24
CA TYR A 49 2.80 -6.40 4.29
C TYR A 49 3.38 -5.17 4.96
N GLY A 50 4.64 -4.89 4.71
CA GLY A 50 5.29 -3.71 5.25
C GLY A 50 6.52 -3.28 4.47
N PHE A 51 6.90 -2.02 4.66
CA PHE A 51 8.07 -1.44 4.03
C PHE A 51 8.66 -0.30 4.87
N LYS A 52 9.95 -0.07 4.67
CA LYS A 52 10.73 1.02 5.25
C LYS A 52 11.25 1.90 4.12
N THR A 53 11.03 3.20 4.23
CA THR A 53 11.32 4.15 3.16
C THR A 53 11.86 5.47 3.70
N THR A 54 12.76 6.09 2.95
CA THR A 54 13.06 7.52 3.08
C THR A 54 12.24 8.30 2.06
N ASN A 55 12.50 9.60 1.93
CA ASN A 55 11.99 10.42 0.82
C ASN A 55 12.68 10.10 -0.53
N GLN A 56 13.67 9.20 -0.57
CA GLN A 56 14.42 8.86 -1.79
C GLN A 56 14.23 7.42 -2.23
N ALA A 57 14.23 6.46 -1.29
CA ALA A 57 14.25 5.04 -1.65
C ALA A 57 13.55 4.15 -0.61
N ILE A 58 13.07 3.01 -1.09
CA ILE A 58 12.61 1.88 -0.29
C ILE A 58 13.84 1.08 0.16
N SER A 59 14.14 1.11 1.45
CA SER A 59 15.28 0.39 2.03
C SER A 59 14.92 -1.04 2.44
N ARG A 60 13.66 -1.30 2.79
CA ARG A 60 13.15 -2.64 3.11
C ARG A 60 11.71 -2.78 2.67
N GLU A 61 11.34 -3.97 2.22
CA GLU A 61 9.96 -4.31 1.86
C GLU A 61 9.75 -5.80 2.06
N TYR A 62 8.57 -6.22 2.50
CA TYR A 62 8.27 -7.63 2.67
C TYR A 62 6.78 -7.89 2.57
N LEU A 63 6.44 -9.09 2.14
CA LEU A 63 5.09 -9.63 2.15
C LEU A 63 5.13 -11.04 2.70
N PHE A 64 4.33 -11.31 3.73
CA PHE A 64 4.10 -12.63 4.29
C PHE A 64 2.66 -13.08 4.05
N ARG A 65 2.46 -14.38 3.86
CA ARG A 65 1.19 -15.09 3.79
C ARG A 65 1.24 -16.26 4.77
N ASN A 66 0.40 -16.24 5.80
CA ASN A 66 0.37 -17.24 6.88
C ASN A 66 1.76 -17.52 7.50
N ASP A 67 2.51 -16.45 7.79
CA ASP A 67 3.87 -16.45 8.33
C ASP A 67 5.00 -16.92 7.38
N ASP A 68 4.67 -17.47 6.20
CA ASP A 68 5.63 -17.70 5.12
C ASP A 68 5.84 -16.43 4.31
N TYR A 69 7.09 -16.12 3.96
CA TYR A 69 7.35 -14.97 3.09
C TYR A 69 6.96 -15.31 1.64
N LEU A 70 6.33 -14.36 0.95
CA LEU A 70 6.19 -14.37 -0.50
C LEU A 70 7.40 -13.69 -1.13
N PHE A 71 7.77 -12.53 -0.61
CA PHE A 71 9.02 -11.87 -0.95
C PHE A 71 9.57 -11.05 0.21
N ILE A 72 10.88 -10.84 0.19
CA ILE A 72 11.61 -9.91 1.04
C ILE A 72 12.56 -9.12 0.15
N ARG A 73 12.58 -7.81 0.31
CA ARG A 73 13.56 -6.89 -0.25
C ARG A 73 14.30 -6.22 0.89
N ASN A 74 15.63 -6.25 0.87
CA ASN A 74 16.48 -5.60 1.86
C ASN A 74 17.68 -4.95 1.18
N GLU A 75 17.76 -3.61 1.23
CA GLU A 75 18.87 -2.83 0.67
C GLU A 75 19.20 -3.14 -0.81
N GLY A 76 18.20 -3.59 -1.58
CA GLY A 76 18.35 -3.94 -3.00
C GLY A 76 18.48 -5.43 -3.28
N ASP A 77 18.72 -6.25 -2.25
CA ASP A 77 18.66 -7.71 -2.36
C ASP A 77 17.21 -8.20 -2.26
N PHE A 78 16.84 -9.16 -3.11
CA PHE A 78 15.52 -9.75 -3.16
C PHE A 78 15.57 -11.24 -2.85
N PHE A 79 14.58 -11.70 -2.09
CA PHE A 79 14.34 -13.09 -1.76
C PHE A 79 12.89 -13.41 -2.12
N LEU A 80 12.68 -14.30 -3.09
CA LEU A 80 11.35 -14.67 -3.58
C LEU A 80 11.03 -16.11 -3.18
N ALA A 81 9.78 -16.35 -2.79
CA ALA A 81 9.24 -17.69 -2.65
C ALA A 81 9.16 -18.38 -4.01
N ASP A 82 9.06 -19.72 -4.00
CA ASP A 82 9.02 -20.53 -5.22
C ASP A 82 7.88 -20.10 -6.18
N GLU A 83 6.74 -19.69 -5.64
CA GLU A 83 5.58 -19.21 -6.41
C GLU A 83 5.85 -17.92 -7.20
N LEU A 84 6.82 -17.10 -6.77
CA LEU A 84 7.21 -15.85 -7.44
C LEU A 84 8.52 -15.98 -8.24
N LYS A 85 9.13 -17.17 -8.31
CA LYS A 85 10.41 -17.35 -9.02
C LYS A 85 10.35 -17.04 -10.50
N GLN A 86 9.19 -17.23 -11.14
CA GLN A 86 8.99 -16.85 -12.55
C GLN A 86 9.13 -15.34 -12.80
N SER A 87 9.10 -14.54 -11.74
CA SER A 87 9.06 -13.08 -11.73
C SER A 87 10.36 -12.46 -11.22
N ASP A 88 11.42 -13.26 -11.04
CA ASP A 88 12.75 -12.83 -10.57
C ASP A 88 13.36 -11.69 -11.41
N PHE A 89 13.08 -11.68 -12.71
CA PHE A 89 13.56 -10.64 -13.62
C PHE A 89 12.99 -9.25 -13.27
N LEU A 90 11.90 -9.17 -12.51
CA LEU A 90 11.31 -7.92 -12.04
C LEU A 90 12.14 -7.23 -10.96
N GLU A 91 12.99 -7.96 -10.23
CA GLU A 91 13.91 -7.39 -9.24
C GLU A 91 14.78 -6.31 -9.90
N LYS A 92 15.38 -6.65 -11.05
CA LYS A 92 16.23 -5.74 -11.84
C LYS A 92 15.46 -4.61 -12.52
N LYS A 93 14.14 -4.76 -12.67
CA LYS A 93 13.25 -3.73 -13.25
C LYS A 93 12.62 -2.85 -12.17
N THR A 94 12.79 -3.19 -10.91
CA THR A 94 12.22 -2.46 -9.78
C THR A 94 13.15 -1.32 -9.40
N ARG A 95 12.64 -0.10 -9.49
CA ARG A 95 13.38 1.11 -9.10
C ARG A 95 13.55 1.18 -7.59
N GLU A 96 14.57 1.90 -7.15
CA GLU A 96 14.81 2.16 -5.72
C GLU A 96 13.63 2.86 -5.04
N ASN A 97 12.92 3.72 -5.77
CA ASN A 97 11.76 4.46 -5.28
C ASN A 97 10.40 3.81 -5.59
N ALA A 98 10.38 2.59 -6.12
CA ALA A 98 9.15 1.84 -6.40
C ALA A 98 9.00 0.67 -5.43
N LEU A 99 7.78 0.44 -4.96
CA LEU A 99 7.45 -0.75 -4.18
C LEU A 99 7.39 -1.97 -5.11
N PHE A 100 8.01 -3.06 -4.69
CA PHE A 100 8.01 -4.32 -5.42
C PHE A 100 6.61 -4.92 -5.49
N LEU A 101 5.79 -4.80 -4.44
CA LEU A 101 4.38 -5.17 -4.47
C LEU A 101 3.64 -4.52 -5.64
N SER A 102 3.88 -3.22 -5.85
CA SER A 102 3.28 -2.45 -6.93
C SER A 102 3.78 -2.89 -8.30
N VAL A 103 5.06 -3.24 -8.43
CA VAL A 103 5.64 -3.76 -9.67
C VAL A 103 5.04 -5.14 -10.00
N LEU A 104 5.01 -6.07 -9.04
CA LEU A 104 4.42 -7.40 -9.25
C LEU A 104 2.94 -7.29 -9.68
N ALA A 105 2.18 -6.37 -9.08
CA ALA A 105 0.79 -6.12 -9.46
C ALA A 105 0.66 -5.63 -10.91
N GLN A 106 1.54 -4.73 -11.38
CA GLN A 106 1.54 -4.27 -12.78
C GLN A 106 1.81 -5.37 -13.79
N PHE A 107 2.60 -6.37 -13.40
CA PHE A 107 2.90 -7.54 -14.22
C PHE A 107 1.88 -8.66 -14.06
N ASN A 108 0.75 -8.39 -13.39
CA ASN A 108 -0.37 -9.31 -13.19
C ASN A 108 -0.01 -10.58 -12.41
N GLU A 109 0.89 -10.50 -11.43
CA GLU A 109 1.21 -11.64 -10.57
C GLU A 109 -0.01 -12.06 -9.75
N ALA A 110 -0.51 -13.27 -10.03
CA ALA A 110 -1.79 -13.75 -9.53
C ALA A 110 -1.88 -13.78 -7.99
N VAL A 111 -0.79 -14.17 -7.33
CA VAL A 111 -0.71 -14.22 -5.85
C VAL A 111 -0.69 -12.82 -5.21
N ILE A 112 -0.36 -11.79 -5.98
CA ILE A 112 -0.25 -10.40 -5.49
C ILE A 112 -1.54 -9.62 -5.70
N GLN A 113 -2.33 -9.94 -6.73
CA GLN A 113 -3.57 -9.22 -7.07
C GLN A 113 -4.52 -9.02 -5.89
N PRO A 114 -4.84 -10.03 -5.06
CA PRO A 114 -5.82 -9.84 -3.97
C PRO A 114 -5.40 -8.76 -2.96
N ILE A 115 -4.11 -8.70 -2.63
CA ILE A 115 -3.56 -7.71 -1.69
C ILE A 115 -3.54 -6.33 -2.33
N TYR A 116 -3.12 -6.24 -3.60
CA TYR A 116 -3.09 -4.99 -4.33
C TYR A 116 -4.50 -4.41 -4.49
N ASP A 117 -5.48 -5.24 -4.84
CA ASP A 117 -6.89 -4.86 -4.95
C ASP A 117 -7.46 -4.37 -3.63
N TRP A 118 -7.06 -4.96 -2.50
CA TRP A 118 -7.44 -4.45 -1.19
C TRP A 118 -6.92 -3.02 -0.98
N PHE A 119 -5.66 -2.73 -1.29
CA PHE A 119 -5.12 -1.37 -1.23
C PHE A 119 -5.83 -0.41 -2.18
N TYR A 120 -6.16 -0.87 -3.39
CA TYR A 120 -6.87 -0.04 -4.37
C TYR A 120 -8.27 0.36 -3.86
N ASN A 121 -9.00 -0.61 -3.28
CA ASN A 121 -10.39 -0.43 -2.88
C ASN A 121 -10.59 0.14 -1.47
N VAL A 122 -9.61 0.02 -0.58
CA VAL A 122 -9.75 0.52 0.81
C VAL A 122 -9.95 2.03 0.82
N SER A 123 -11.02 2.48 1.47
CA SER A 123 -11.32 3.91 1.60
C SER A 123 -10.76 4.42 2.93
N SER A 124 -9.75 5.29 2.88
CA SER A 124 -9.27 6.00 4.06
C SER A 124 -10.13 7.25 4.27
N ILE A 125 -10.72 7.41 5.46
CA ILE A 125 -11.43 8.63 5.86
C ILE A 125 -10.46 9.54 6.60
N ASP A 126 -10.30 10.76 6.10
CA ASP A 126 -9.46 11.80 6.66
C ASP A 126 -10.35 13.01 6.98
N GLY A 127 -10.52 13.30 8.27
CA GLY A 127 -11.36 14.41 8.75
C GLY A 127 -10.89 15.79 8.26
N THR A 128 -9.65 15.90 7.78
CA THR A 128 -9.10 17.14 7.21
C THR A 128 -9.37 17.30 5.72
N ARG A 129 -9.84 16.23 5.03
CA ARG A 129 -10.05 16.19 3.57
C ARG A 129 -11.50 15.82 3.19
N SER A 130 -12.46 16.44 3.86
CA SER A 130 -13.91 16.18 3.72
C SER A 130 -14.44 16.19 2.29
N LYS A 131 -13.95 17.11 1.43
CA LYS A 131 -14.40 17.26 0.03
C LYS A 131 -14.27 16.00 -0.82
N LYS A 132 -13.28 15.14 -0.55
CA LYS A 132 -13.09 13.90 -1.32
C LYS A 132 -14.16 12.84 -1.04
N TYR A 133 -14.90 12.98 0.06
CA TYR A 133 -15.92 12.01 0.47
C TYR A 133 -17.32 12.40 0.04
N GLU A 134 -17.57 13.65 -0.37
CA GLU A 134 -18.90 14.11 -0.77
C GLU A 134 -19.50 13.24 -1.89
N SER A 135 -18.72 12.94 -2.93
CA SER A 135 -19.17 12.05 -4.01
C SER A 135 -19.47 10.64 -3.51
N LYS A 136 -18.67 10.12 -2.56
CA LYS A 136 -18.88 8.78 -2.01
C LYS A 136 -20.11 8.72 -1.11
N THR A 137 -20.30 9.73 -0.27
CA THR A 137 -21.52 9.89 0.55
C THR A 137 -22.75 9.96 -0.34
N TYR A 138 -22.69 10.70 -1.45
CA TYR A 138 -23.79 10.77 -2.42
C TYR A 138 -24.07 9.42 -3.11
N GLU A 139 -23.04 8.66 -3.48
CA GLU A 139 -23.21 7.29 -3.97
C GLU A 139 -23.87 6.38 -2.93
N MET A 140 -23.44 6.46 -1.67
CA MET A 140 -23.99 5.64 -0.58
C MET A 140 -25.44 6.01 -0.28
N LEU A 141 -25.79 7.30 -0.31
CA LEU A 141 -27.18 7.77 -0.15
C LEU A 141 -28.14 7.20 -1.20
N LYS A 142 -27.65 6.85 -2.41
CA LYS A 142 -28.48 6.21 -3.44
C LYS A 142 -28.75 4.74 -3.17
N GLN A 143 -28.06 4.12 -2.22
CA GLN A 143 -28.24 2.71 -1.89
C GLN A 143 -29.24 2.57 -0.75
N GLU A 144 -30.28 1.77 -0.96
CA GLU A 144 -31.39 1.59 0.00
C GLU A 144 -30.92 1.14 1.38
N ILE A 145 -29.81 0.39 1.46
CA ILE A 145 -29.26 -0.11 2.72
C ILE A 145 -28.59 0.98 3.58
N TYR A 146 -28.07 2.05 2.97
CA TYR A 146 -27.32 3.09 3.67
C TYR A 146 -28.14 4.34 3.94
N PHE A 147 -29.15 4.62 3.10
CA PHE A 147 -29.98 5.81 3.23
C PHE A 147 -30.60 5.99 4.64
N PRO A 148 -31.24 4.97 5.26
CA PRO A 148 -31.87 5.14 6.59
C PRO A 148 -30.84 5.44 7.70
N ILE A 149 -29.63 4.89 7.58
CA ILE A 149 -28.55 5.06 8.56
C ILE A 149 -28.00 6.49 8.49
N ILE A 150 -27.78 6.98 7.26
CA ILE A 150 -27.28 8.34 7.03
C ILE A 150 -28.34 9.37 7.42
N GLU A 151 -29.62 9.10 7.14
CA GLU A 151 -30.73 9.98 7.50
C GLU A 151 -30.89 10.12 9.03
N ASP A 152 -30.81 9.03 9.80
CA ASP A 152 -30.84 9.08 11.27
C ASP A 152 -29.67 9.88 11.85
N PHE A 153 -28.47 9.70 11.29
CA PHE A 153 -27.27 10.42 11.73
C PHE A 153 -27.39 11.93 11.55
N VAL A 154 -27.92 12.40 10.41
CA VAL A 154 -28.04 13.85 10.09
C VAL A 154 -29.14 14.54 10.89
N LYS A 155 -30.15 13.80 11.38
CA LYS A 155 -31.27 14.36 12.16
C LYS A 155 -30.94 14.63 13.64
N LYS A 156 -29.76 14.23 14.13
CA LYS A 156 -29.25 14.53 15.48
C LYS A 156 -28.36 15.75 15.48
#